data_AF-A0A158I7F5-F1
#
_entry.id   AF-A0A158I7F5-F1
#
_cell.length_a   1.000
_cell.length_b   1.000
_cell.length_c   1.000
_cell.angle_alpha   90.00
_cell.angle_beta   90.00
_cell.angle_gamma   90.00
#
_symmetry.space_group_name_H-M   'P 1'
#
loop_
_entity.id
_entity.type
_entity.pdbx_description
1 polymer ?
#
loop_
_entity_poly.entity_id
_entity_poly.type
_entity_poly.pdbx_seq_one_letter_code
_entity_poly.pdbx_strand_id
1 'polypeptide(L)'
;MSRSLVSAGVSRRSTWARWQAVCTGAQGLRQVLPGPALQNRVMNAIYGEAGVKAGFVSGQCMDDICAALEGLAEEGIDVVILGCTELPLLLPGAQWLSAGGRAITLVDPADILAKRCVAYAMGAVEPEVESGAPHLDDALY
;
A
#
# COMPACT_ATOMS: atom_id res chain seq x y z
N MET A 1 0.01 -20.78 8.93
CA MET A 1 -1.13 -19.93 8.51
C MET A 1 -0.57 -18.84 7.62
N SER A 2 -0.91 -18.81 6.33
CA SER A 2 -0.43 -17.77 5.40
C SER A 2 -1.16 -16.47 5.71
N ARG A 3 -0.44 -15.38 5.99
CA ARG A 3 -1.04 -14.04 6.15
C ARG A 3 -1.31 -13.45 4.76
N SER A 4 -2.46 -12.82 4.59
CA SER A 4 -2.86 -12.18 3.32
C SER A 4 -2.60 -10.69 3.40
N LEU A 5 -1.96 -10.14 2.36
CA LEU A 5 -1.63 -8.73 2.25
C LEU A 5 -2.24 -8.15 0.96
N VAL A 6 -2.80 -6.95 1.04
CA VAL A 6 -3.25 -6.20 -0.15
C VAL A 6 -2.35 -5.01 -0.39
N SER A 7 -2.02 -4.77 -1.65
CA SER A 7 -1.50 -3.47 -2.08
C SER A 7 -2.67 -2.57 -2.45
N ALA A 8 -2.90 -1.51 -1.67
CA ALA A 8 -3.78 -0.42 -2.05
C ALA A 8 -2.89 0.63 -2.74
N GLY A 9 -2.70 0.48 -4.06
CA GLY A 9 -1.81 1.35 -4.83
C GLY A 9 -1.98 1.16 -6.33
N VAL A 10 -1.75 2.23 -7.09
CA VAL A 10 -2.13 2.39 -8.51
C VAL A 10 -1.61 1.29 -9.45
N SER A 11 -2.53 0.87 -10.33
CA SER A 11 -2.37 0.06 -11.54
C SER A 11 -1.82 -1.37 -11.38
N ARG A 12 -2.70 -2.36 -11.64
CA ARG A 12 -2.39 -3.80 -11.73
C ARG A 12 -1.26 -4.16 -12.71
N ARG A 13 -0.81 -3.21 -13.55
CA ARG A 13 0.14 -3.41 -14.64
C ARG A 13 1.49 -2.73 -14.43
N SER A 14 1.68 -1.98 -13.33
CA SER A 14 2.97 -1.35 -13.06
C SER A 14 4.04 -2.41 -12.75
N THR A 15 5.28 -2.13 -13.15
CA THR A 15 6.48 -2.86 -12.72
C THR A 15 6.54 -2.94 -11.19
N TRP A 16 6.10 -1.89 -10.52
CA TRP A 16 6.02 -1.79 -9.06
C TRP A 16 5.12 -2.86 -8.43
N ALA A 17 3.91 -3.06 -8.96
CA ALA A 17 3.00 -4.09 -8.46
C ALA A 17 3.58 -5.51 -8.60
N ARG A 18 4.30 -5.79 -9.71
CA ARG A 18 4.98 -7.07 -9.92
C ARG A 18 6.15 -7.28 -8.95
N TRP A 19 6.99 -6.26 -8.78
CA TRP A 19 8.11 -6.32 -7.85
C TRP A 19 7.63 -6.56 -6.42
N GLN A 20 6.57 -5.85 -6.01
CA GLN A 20 5.94 -6.04 -4.71
C GLN A 20 5.39 -7.47 -4.53
N ALA A 21 4.76 -8.05 -5.56
CA ALA A 21 4.31 -9.45 -5.54
C ALA A 21 5.46 -10.42 -5.25
N VAL A 22 6.60 -10.21 -5.90
CA VAL A 22 7.79 -11.04 -5.76
C VAL A 22 8.39 -10.89 -4.36
N CYS A 23 8.59 -9.65 -3.89
CA CYS A 23 9.15 -9.40 -2.56
C CYS A 23 8.24 -9.91 -1.44
N THR A 24 6.92 -9.74 -1.56
CA THR A 24 5.96 -10.27 -0.57
C THR A 24 5.92 -11.80 -0.60
N GLY A 25 5.94 -12.41 -1.78
CA GLY A 25 6.03 -13.86 -1.95
C GLY A 25 7.27 -14.47 -1.30
N ALA A 26 8.43 -13.82 -1.44
CA ALA A 26 9.67 -14.22 -0.77
C ALA A 26 9.57 -14.20 0.77
N GLN A 27 8.66 -13.39 1.32
CA GLN A 27 8.37 -13.29 2.76
C GLN A 27 7.19 -14.17 3.21
N GLY A 28 6.68 -15.06 2.33
CA GLY A 28 5.53 -15.92 2.64
C GLY A 28 4.20 -15.16 2.72
N LEU A 29 4.13 -13.95 2.15
CA LEU A 29 2.93 -13.15 2.06
C LEU A 29 2.30 -13.32 0.68
N ARG A 30 0.98 -13.48 0.64
CA ARG A 30 0.22 -13.49 -0.61
C ARG A 30 -0.29 -12.08 -0.89
N GLN A 31 0.14 -11.50 -2.00
CA GLN A 31 -0.43 -10.25 -2.51
C GLN A 31 -1.82 -10.50 -3.09
N VAL A 32 -2.76 -9.66 -2.71
CA VAL A 32 -4.09 -9.56 -3.30
C VAL A 32 -4.28 -8.13 -3.82
N LEU A 33 -5.02 -7.98 -4.91
CA LEU A 33 -5.40 -6.69 -5.47
C LEU A 33 -6.87 -6.43 -5.16
N PRO A 34 -7.26 -5.19 -4.83
CA PRO A 34 -8.68 -4.87 -4.62
C PRO A 34 -9.52 -5.25 -5.84
N GLY A 35 -10.77 -5.69 -5.63
CA GLY A 35 -11.74 -5.86 -6.71
C GLY A 35 -11.96 -4.55 -7.49
N PRO A 36 -12.50 -4.59 -8.73
CA PRO A 36 -12.67 -3.39 -9.55
C PRO A 36 -13.44 -2.25 -8.86
N ALA A 37 -14.49 -2.57 -8.08
CA ALA A 37 -15.27 -1.59 -7.36
C ALA A 37 -14.46 -0.87 -6.27
N LEU A 38 -13.74 -1.63 -5.43
CA LEU A 38 -12.87 -1.07 -4.38
C LEU A 38 -11.70 -0.29 -5.00
N GLN A 39 -11.12 -0.81 -6.09
CA GLN A 39 -10.08 -0.11 -6.85
C GLN A 39 -10.58 1.25 -7.34
N ASN A 40 -11.81 1.33 -7.88
CA ASN A 40 -12.37 2.60 -8.34
C ASN A 40 -12.56 3.60 -7.19
N ARG A 41 -12.96 3.13 -6.00
CA ARG A 41 -13.02 4.01 -4.81
C ARG A 41 -11.66 4.56 -4.43
N VAL A 42 -10.62 3.72 -4.39
CA VAL A 42 -9.24 4.17 -4.15
C VAL A 42 -8.81 5.20 -5.20
N MET A 43 -9.10 4.94 -6.48
CA MET A 43 -8.78 5.89 -7.55
C MET A 43 -9.53 7.21 -7.42
N ASN A 44 -10.80 7.19 -7.04
CA ASN A 44 -11.60 8.40 -6.80
C ASN A 44 -11.09 9.20 -5.59
N ALA A 45 -10.73 8.51 -4.50
CA ALA A 45 -10.16 9.15 -3.32
C ALA A 45 -8.85 9.90 -3.64
N ILE A 46 -8.04 9.38 -4.58
CA ILE A 46 -6.76 9.99 -4.96
C ILE A 46 -6.95 11.06 -6.07
N TYR A 47 -7.60 10.69 -7.17
CA TYR A 47 -7.63 11.43 -8.43
C TYR A 47 -8.98 12.04 -8.79
N GLY A 48 -10.06 11.73 -8.06
CA GLY A 48 -11.38 12.29 -8.33
C GLY A 48 -11.45 13.80 -8.12
N GLU A 49 -12.54 14.42 -8.55
CA GLU A 49 -12.76 15.87 -8.41
C GLU A 49 -12.66 16.36 -6.96
N ALA A 50 -13.09 15.53 -6.01
CA ALA A 50 -12.97 15.74 -4.57
C ALA A 50 -11.86 14.88 -3.93
N GLY A 51 -10.83 14.53 -4.70
CA GLY A 51 -9.72 13.67 -4.29
C GLY A 51 -8.54 14.41 -3.65
N VAL A 52 -7.60 13.65 -3.08
CA VAL A 52 -6.41 14.18 -2.40
C VAL A 52 -5.55 15.04 -3.32
N LYS A 53 -5.38 14.65 -4.58
CA LYS A 53 -4.63 15.47 -5.55
C LYS A 53 -5.30 16.80 -5.88
N ALA A 54 -6.61 16.92 -5.67
CA ALA A 54 -7.34 18.18 -5.79
C ALA A 54 -7.32 19.02 -4.50
N GLY A 55 -6.61 18.57 -3.45
CA GLY A 55 -6.44 19.29 -2.19
C GLY A 55 -7.42 18.89 -1.09
N PHE A 56 -8.22 17.83 -1.28
CA PHE A 56 -9.19 17.37 -0.28
C PHE A 56 -8.60 16.28 0.62
N VAL A 57 -8.78 16.39 1.93
CA VAL A 57 -8.36 15.36 2.91
C VAL A 57 -9.51 14.92 3.81
N SER A 58 -10.74 15.32 3.47
CA SER A 58 -11.98 15.01 4.17
C SER A 58 -13.15 15.00 3.19
N GLY A 59 -14.31 14.52 3.63
CA GLY A 59 -15.48 14.34 2.77
C GLY A 59 -15.32 13.14 1.85
N GLN A 60 -15.69 13.30 0.57
CA GLN A 60 -15.81 12.19 -0.39
C GLN A 60 -14.55 11.31 -0.49
N CYS A 61 -13.34 11.90 -0.50
CA CYS A 61 -12.10 11.12 -0.55
C CYS A 61 -11.92 10.22 0.68
N MET A 62 -12.33 10.70 1.87
CA MET A 62 -12.31 9.91 3.10
C MET A 62 -13.39 8.83 3.09
N ASP A 63 -14.59 9.16 2.60
CA ASP A 63 -15.69 8.19 2.50
C ASP A 63 -15.32 7.04 1.55
N ASP A 64 -14.71 7.36 0.41
CA ASP A 64 -14.26 6.35 -0.55
C ASP A 64 -13.13 5.48 -0.02
N ILE A 65 -12.13 6.03 0.68
CA ILE A 65 -11.05 5.21 1.25
C ILE A 65 -11.54 4.33 2.40
N CYS A 66 -12.44 4.84 3.26
CA CYS A 66 -13.05 4.05 4.33
C CYS A 66 -13.90 2.90 3.76
N ALA A 67 -14.71 3.17 2.73
CA ALA A 67 -15.48 2.12 2.06
C ALA A 67 -14.58 1.08 1.36
N ALA A 68 -13.43 1.51 0.81
CA ALA A 68 -12.45 0.58 0.26
C ALA A 68 -11.84 -0.30 1.36
N LEU A 69 -11.43 0.26 2.50
CA LEU A 69 -10.86 -0.49 3.62
C LEU A 69 -11.87 -1.43 4.28
N GLU A 70 -13.14 -1.04 4.39
CA GLU A 70 -14.19 -1.92 4.90
C GLU A 70 -14.39 -3.13 3.99
N GLY A 71 -14.48 -2.93 2.67
CA GLY A 71 -14.56 -4.05 1.72
C GLY A 71 -13.34 -4.97 1.78
N LEU A 72 -12.13 -4.43 1.98
CA LEU A 72 -10.92 -5.24 2.19
C LEU A 72 -10.97 -5.99 3.54
N ALA A 73 -11.53 -5.38 4.59
CA ALA A 73 -11.71 -6.05 5.88
C ALA A 73 -12.67 -7.25 5.78
N GLU A 74 -13.78 -7.08 5.04
CA GLU A 74 -14.75 -8.14 4.74
C GLU A 74 -14.12 -9.29 3.92
N GLU A 75 -13.20 -8.96 3.00
CA GLU A 75 -12.40 -9.95 2.26
C GLU A 75 -11.34 -10.67 3.13
N GLY A 76 -11.23 -10.31 4.41
CA GLY A 76 -10.32 -10.97 5.36
C GLY A 76 -8.87 -10.51 5.23
N ILE A 77 -8.64 -9.27 4.78
CA ILE A 77 -7.31 -8.70 4.65
C ILE A 77 -6.78 -8.24 6.02
N ASP A 78 -5.52 -8.54 6.30
CA ASP A 78 -4.85 -8.19 7.56
C ASP A 78 -3.92 -6.98 7.43
N VAL A 79 -3.39 -6.75 6.22
CA VAL A 79 -2.37 -5.75 5.96
C VAL A 79 -2.65 -5.04 4.64
N VAL A 80 -2.56 -3.72 4.66
CA VAL A 80 -2.68 -2.85 3.47
C VAL A 80 -1.40 -2.03 3.32
N ILE A 81 -0.76 -2.16 2.16
CA ILE A 81 0.35 -1.28 1.77
C ILE A 81 -0.23 -0.03 1.11
N LEU A 82 0.14 1.14 1.64
CA LEU A 82 -0.23 2.46 1.13
C LEU A 82 0.63 2.81 -0.09
N GLY A 83 0.33 2.21 -1.24
CA GLY A 83 1.18 2.24 -2.44
C GLY A 83 1.18 3.56 -3.20
N CYS A 84 0.56 4.62 -2.67
CA CYS A 84 0.56 5.95 -3.25
C CYS A 84 0.77 6.97 -2.13
N THR A 85 1.57 8.01 -2.39
CA THR A 85 1.96 9.03 -1.41
C THR A 85 0.78 9.86 -0.89
N GLU A 86 -0.37 9.83 -1.56
CA GLU A 86 -1.61 10.47 -1.12
C GLU A 86 -2.32 9.72 -0.01
N LEU A 87 -2.17 8.39 0.06
CA LEU A 87 -2.91 7.56 1.01
C LEU A 87 -2.51 7.82 2.47
N PRO A 88 -1.22 8.01 2.82
CA PRO A 88 -0.83 8.41 4.17
C PRO A 88 -1.47 9.73 4.65
N LEU A 89 -1.88 10.62 3.74
CA LEU A 89 -2.56 11.87 4.10
C LEU A 89 -3.99 11.62 4.62
N LEU A 90 -4.65 10.56 4.13
CA LEU A 90 -5.98 10.13 4.63
C LEU A 90 -5.86 9.14 5.79
N LEU A 91 -4.76 8.39 5.86
CA LEU A 91 -4.56 7.29 6.79
C LEU A 91 -3.23 7.43 7.56
N PRO A 92 -3.10 8.42 8.47
CA PRO A 92 -1.84 8.71 9.16
C PRO A 92 -1.45 7.67 10.24
N GLY A 93 -2.35 6.74 10.57
CA GLY A 93 -2.13 5.73 11.59
C GLY A 93 -1.52 4.44 11.05
N ALA A 94 -0.90 3.65 11.93
CA ALA A 94 -0.39 2.31 11.59
C ALA A 94 -1.48 1.22 11.59
N GLN A 95 -2.69 1.54 12.08
CA GLN A 95 -3.81 0.61 12.15
C GLN A 95 -5.10 1.31 11.79
N TRP A 96 -6.00 0.56 11.17
CA TRP A 96 -7.38 0.96 10.88
C TRP A 96 -8.33 -0.13 11.36
N LEU A 97 -9.46 0.25 11.96
CA LEU A 97 -10.42 -0.69 12.54
C LEU A 97 -11.73 -0.64 11.75
N SER A 98 -12.12 -1.78 11.18
CA SER A 98 -13.41 -1.93 10.49
C SER A 98 -14.56 -1.88 11.48
N ALA A 99 -15.75 -1.52 10.98
CA ALA A 99 -16.99 -1.55 11.76
C ALA A 99 -17.29 -2.94 12.36
N GLY A 100 -16.84 -4.01 11.70
CA GLY A 100 -16.92 -5.40 12.19
C GLY A 100 -15.85 -5.79 13.22
N GLY A 101 -15.01 -4.85 13.67
CA GLY A 101 -13.98 -5.09 14.68
C GLY A 101 -12.68 -5.72 14.16
N ARG A 102 -12.53 -5.84 12.83
CA ARG A 102 -11.28 -6.32 12.23
C ARG A 102 -10.26 -5.19 12.17
N ALA A 103 -9.09 -5.40 12.76
CA ALA A 103 -7.96 -4.49 12.62
C ALA A 103 -7.16 -4.80 11.34
N ILE A 104 -6.90 -3.76 10.54
CA ILE A 104 -6.00 -3.79 9.39
C ILE A 104 -4.73 -3.03 9.77
N THR A 105 -3.57 -3.66 9.56
CA THR A 105 -2.28 -2.98 9.66
C THR A 105 -2.02 -2.18 8.40
N LEU A 106 -1.69 -0.91 8.55
CA LEU A 106 -1.32 -0.03 7.46
C LEU A 106 0.20 0.10 7.38
N VAL A 107 0.75 -0.10 6.19
CA VAL A 107 2.18 -0.01 5.92
C VAL A 107 2.41 1.11 4.93
N ASP A 108 3.07 2.18 5.37
CA ASP A 108 3.50 3.28 4.52
C ASP A 108 4.94 3.07 4.03
N PRO A 109 5.15 2.74 2.74
CA PRO A 109 6.49 2.61 2.18
C PRO A 109 7.29 3.92 2.22
N ALA A 110 6.64 5.09 2.17
CA ALA A 110 7.31 6.38 2.21
C ALA A 110 7.91 6.66 3.59
N ASP A 111 7.16 6.41 4.67
CA ASP A 111 7.66 6.49 6.04
C ASP A 111 8.81 5.48 6.30
N ILE A 112 8.69 4.24 5.82
CA ILE A 112 9.76 3.24 5.92
C ILE A 112 11.01 3.70 5.18
N LEU A 113 10.85 4.20 3.96
CA LEU A 113 11.96 4.73 3.16
C LEU A 113 12.64 5.90 3.87
N ALA A 114 11.86 6.87 4.39
CA ALA A 114 12.39 8.01 5.10
C ALA A 114 13.21 7.60 6.33
N LYS A 115 12.69 6.67 7.14
CA LYS A 115 13.40 6.12 8.31
C LYS A 115 14.71 5.44 7.91
N ARG A 116 14.72 4.65 6.83
CA ARG A 116 15.93 4.01 6.31
C ARG A 116 16.95 5.03 5.80
N CYS A 117 16.52 6.07 5.08
CA CYS A 117 17.39 7.15 4.63
C CYS A 117 18.08 7.87 5.79
N VAL A 118 17.33 8.19 6.85
CA VAL A 118 17.89 8.81 8.07
C VAL A 118 18.90 7.87 8.74
N ALA A 119 18.54 6.61 8.93
CA ALA A 119 19.43 5.64 9.57
C ALA A 119 20.73 5.43 8.77
N TYR A 120 20.64 5.37 7.44
CA TYR A 120 21.80 5.29 6.55
C TYR A 120 22.69 6.54 6.66
N ALA A 121 22.09 7.74 6.60
CA ALA A 121 22.84 8.99 6.73
C ALA A 121 23.54 9.14 8.09
N MET A 122 22.98 8.52 9.14
CA MET A 122 23.55 8.49 10.48
C MET A 122 24.58 7.36 10.69
N GLY A 123 24.86 6.52 9.68
CA GLY A 123 25.75 5.37 9.79
C GLY A 123 25.22 4.25 10.68
N ALA A 124 23.91 4.23 10.97
CA ALA A 124 23.27 3.23 11.81
C ALA A 124 22.82 1.98 11.03
N VAL A 125 22.92 2.01 9.70
CA VAL A 125 22.57 0.90 8.80
C VAL A 125 23.60 0.86 7.68
N GLU A 126 24.31 -0.26 7.55
CA GLU A 126 25.10 -0.55 6.35
C GLU A 126 24.17 -0.98 5.21
N PRO A 127 24.50 -0.72 3.94
CA PRO A 127 23.71 -1.21 2.82
C PRO A 127 23.76 -2.74 2.81
N GLU A 128 22.64 -3.40 3.13
CA GLU A 128 22.47 -4.83 2.91
C GLU A 128 22.46 -5.09 1.39
N VAL A 129 23.58 -5.57 0.86
CA VAL A 129 23.67 -6.08 -0.50
C VAL A 129 23.20 -7.54 -0.48
N GLU A 130 21.90 -7.76 -0.46
CA GLU A 130 21.37 -9.12 -0.66
C GLU A 130 21.48 -9.50 -2.15
N SER A 131 22.43 -10.40 -2.43
CA SER A 131 22.76 -10.98 -3.75
C SER A 131 21.65 -11.80 -4.44
N GLY A 132 20.38 -11.64 -4.02
CA GLY A 132 19.26 -12.48 -4.45
C GLY A 132 18.00 -11.72 -4.92
N ALA A 133 18.02 -10.40 -5.01
CA ALA A 133 16.92 -9.68 -5.64
C ALA A 133 16.80 -10.15 -7.11
N PRO A 134 15.63 -10.63 -7.57
CA PRO A 134 15.49 -11.08 -8.94
C PRO A 134 15.83 -9.93 -9.87
N HIS A 135 16.86 -10.14 -10.69
CA HIS A 135 17.24 -9.26 -11.76
C HIS A 135 16.01 -9.10 -12.66
N LEU A 136 15.41 -7.91 -12.64
CA LEU A 136 14.40 -7.56 -13.62
C LEU A 136 15.16 -7.37 -14.92
N ASP A 137 15.11 -8.36 -15.81
CA ASP A 137 15.71 -8.24 -17.15
C ASP A 137 15.25 -6.91 -17.78
N ASP A 138 16.20 -6.16 -18.34
CA ASP A 138 16.06 -4.85 -19.01
C ASP A 138 15.12 -4.87 -20.24
N ALA A 139 14.43 -5.97 -20.50
CA ALA A 139 13.38 -6.05 -21.49
C ALA A 139 12.07 -5.62 -20.85
N LEU A 140 11.76 -4.32 -20.94
CA LEU A 140 10.43 -3.69 -21.01
C LEU A 140 10.51 -2.25 -20.46
N TYR A 141 11.29 -1.41 -21.15
CA TYR A 141 11.02 0.03 -21.24
C TYR A 141 10.28 0.30 -22.55
#